data_AF-A0A1L7LJX6-F1
#
_entry.id   AF-A0A1L7LJX6-F1
#
_cell.length_a   1.000
_cell.length_b   1.000
_cell.length_c   1.000
_cell.angle_alpha   90.00
_cell.angle_beta   90.00
_cell.angle_gamma   90.00
#
_symmetry.space_group_name_H-M   'P 1'
#
loop_
_entity.id
_entity.type
_entity.pdbx_description
1 polymer ?
#
loop_
_entity_poly.entity_id
_entity_poly.type
_entity_poly.pdbx_seq_one_letter_code
_entity_poly.pdbx_strand_id
1 'polypeptide(L)'
;MTKKTWIVAGGVLLLLIGGTIIGRQLAGNGANRKVTTLKVAHTQNYAPYDYVNDKGENTGYEVDVLKAIDKKLPDYKFKYTGTSDEDLLIGLESGKYDIGTKGAWYTKERAQKFIIPKDALGASVIGLTIRKDEEKQLLVLILLRNQGANLFLSLRKMPSGMLLRLTTKNIKILQLT
;
A
#
# COMPACT_ATOMS: atom_id res chain seq x y z
N MET A 1 -24.39 76.48 -26.27
CA MET A 1 -24.02 75.04 -26.22
C MET A 1 -23.21 74.78 -24.94
N THR A 2 -23.86 74.75 -23.77
CA THR A 2 -24.33 73.57 -23.01
C THR A 2 -23.21 72.68 -22.45
N LYS A 3 -22.72 73.07 -21.26
CA LYS A 3 -21.72 72.42 -20.39
C LYS A 3 -22.08 70.98 -19.91
N LYS A 4 -23.13 70.35 -20.47
CA LYS A 4 -23.68 69.07 -20.03
C LYS A 4 -23.01 67.85 -20.69
N THR A 5 -22.25 68.05 -21.77
CA THR A 5 -21.64 66.95 -22.55
C THR A 5 -20.41 66.32 -21.86
N TRP A 6 -19.75 67.03 -20.95
CA TRP A 6 -18.50 66.57 -20.32
C TRP A 6 -18.72 65.58 -19.15
N ILE A 7 -19.89 65.61 -18.52
CA ILE A 7 -20.20 64.72 -17.38
C ILE A 7 -20.50 63.30 -17.87
N VAL A 8 -21.10 63.16 -19.06
CA VAL A 8 -21.43 61.85 -19.64
C VAL A 8 -20.18 61.11 -20.13
N ALA A 9 -19.18 61.83 -20.66
CA ALA A 9 -17.93 61.21 -21.12
C ALA A 9 -17.05 60.67 -19.97
N GLY A 10 -17.04 61.35 -18.81
CA GLY A 10 -16.27 60.89 -17.64
C GLY A 10 -16.87 59.66 -16.95
N GLY A 11 -18.20 59.54 -16.93
CA GLY A 11 -18.90 58.40 -16.29
C GLY A 11 -18.75 57.09 -17.06
N VAL A 12 -18.71 57.13 -18.40
CA VAL A 12 -18.54 55.93 -19.24
C VAL A 12 -17.10 55.40 -19.20
N LEU A 13 -16.10 56.28 -19.09
CA LEU A 13 -14.69 55.87 -19.02
C LEU A 13 -14.34 55.19 -17.68
N LEU A 14 -14.93 55.64 -16.57
CA LEU A 14 -14.77 55.02 -15.25
C LEU A 14 -15.44 53.64 -15.16
N LEU A 15 -16.56 53.42 -15.84
CA LEU A 15 -17.23 52.11 -15.90
C LEU A 15 -16.45 51.08 -16.75
N LEU A 16 -15.77 51.51 -17.81
CA LEU A 16 -14.96 50.61 -18.65
C LEU A 16 -13.66 50.16 -17.96
N ILE A 17 -13.04 51.03 -17.15
CA ILE A 17 -11.85 50.70 -16.36
C ILE A 17 -12.22 49.88 -15.12
N GLY A 18 -13.33 50.20 -14.44
CA GLY A 18 -13.83 49.42 -13.30
C GLY A 18 -14.26 47.99 -13.69
N GLY A 19 -14.89 47.83 -14.87
CA GLY A 19 -15.30 46.52 -15.39
C GLY A 19 -14.13 45.61 -15.75
N THR A 20 -13.00 46.15 -16.22
CA THR A 20 -11.81 45.35 -16.57
C THR A 20 -11.00 44.92 -15.35
N ILE A 21 -11.01 45.70 -14.27
CA ILE A 21 -10.32 45.35 -13.01
C ILE A 21 -11.13 44.30 -12.22
N ILE A 22 -12.46 44.42 -12.17
CA ILE A 22 -13.34 43.46 -11.48
C ILE A 22 -13.51 42.17 -12.30
N GLY A 23 -13.59 42.25 -13.63
CA GLY A 23 -13.67 41.07 -14.50
C GLY A 23 -12.45 40.15 -14.43
N ARG A 24 -11.26 40.70 -14.12
CA ARG A 24 -10.02 39.93 -13.92
C ARG A 24 -9.94 39.23 -12.56
N GLN A 25 -10.64 39.70 -11.54
CA GLN A 25 -10.68 39.01 -10.24
C GLN A 25 -11.73 37.90 -10.17
N LEU A 26 -12.71 37.89 -11.09
CA LEU A 26 -13.73 36.84 -11.21
C LEU A 26 -13.38 35.77 -12.26
N ALA A 27 -12.37 36.01 -13.10
CA ALA A 27 -11.70 34.95 -13.84
C ALA A 27 -10.88 34.14 -12.84
N GLY A 28 -11.55 33.15 -12.24
CA GLY A 28 -11.05 32.36 -11.12
C GLY A 28 -9.59 31.98 -11.28
N ASN A 29 -8.85 32.09 -10.18
CA ASN A 29 -7.55 31.47 -10.00
C ASN A 29 -7.64 30.00 -10.42
N GLY A 30 -7.35 29.73 -11.69
CA GLY A 30 -6.87 28.45 -12.17
C GLY A 30 -5.49 28.28 -11.54
N ALA A 31 -5.48 27.99 -10.24
CA ALA A 31 -4.30 27.52 -9.55
C ALA A 31 -3.81 26.35 -10.40
N ASN A 32 -2.68 26.53 -11.06
CA ASN A 32 -2.01 25.49 -11.81
C ASN A 32 -1.66 24.40 -10.80
N ARG A 33 -2.59 23.47 -10.58
CA ARG A 33 -2.53 22.56 -9.46
C ARG A 33 -1.42 21.57 -9.78
N LYS A 34 -0.28 21.77 -9.12
CA LYS A 34 0.92 20.97 -9.34
C LYS A 34 0.60 19.54 -8.92
N VAL A 35 0.39 18.67 -9.91
CA VAL A 35 0.17 17.23 -9.67
C VAL A 35 1.44 16.63 -9.06
N THR A 36 1.31 16.02 -7.90
CA THR A 36 2.42 15.36 -7.21
C THR A 36 2.55 13.92 -7.72
N THR A 37 3.71 13.58 -8.27
CA THR A 37 3.96 12.21 -8.75
C THR A 37 4.52 11.36 -7.61
N LEU A 38 3.88 10.22 -7.32
CA LEU A 38 4.37 9.22 -6.37
C LEU A 38 4.92 8.00 -7.12
N LYS A 39 6.14 7.59 -6.77
CA LYS A 39 6.83 6.42 -7.33
C LYS A 39 6.45 5.19 -6.52
N VAL A 40 5.69 4.29 -7.13
CA VAL A 40 5.20 3.05 -6.53
C VAL A 40 6.08 1.88 -7.00
N ALA A 41 6.70 1.17 -6.07
CA ALA A 41 7.36 -0.11 -6.35
C ALA A 41 6.44 -1.27 -5.97
N HIS A 42 6.48 -2.33 -6.77
CA HIS A 42 5.82 -3.58 -6.45
C HIS A 42 6.65 -4.78 -6.87
N THR A 43 6.33 -5.96 -6.35
CA THR A 43 7.00 -7.19 -6.79
C THR A 43 6.55 -7.55 -8.19
N GLN A 44 7.49 -7.99 -9.03
CA GLN A 44 7.20 -8.28 -10.44
C GLN A 44 6.65 -9.71 -10.69
N ASN A 45 6.76 -10.62 -9.71
CA ASN A 45 6.53 -12.06 -9.90
C ASN A 45 5.63 -12.69 -8.81
N TYR A 46 4.68 -11.96 -8.24
CA TYR A 46 3.83 -12.42 -7.13
C TYR A 46 2.34 -12.42 -7.49
N ALA A 47 1.98 -13.11 -8.57
CA ALA A 47 0.59 -13.29 -8.95
C ALA A 47 -0.20 -14.09 -7.88
N PRO A 48 -1.47 -13.75 -7.62
CA PRO A 48 -2.27 -12.69 -8.27
C PRO A 48 -2.14 -11.30 -7.60
N TYR A 49 -1.26 -11.13 -6.62
CA TYR A 49 -1.18 -9.91 -5.80
C TYR A 49 -0.48 -8.76 -6.52
N ASP A 50 0.73 -9.00 -7.03
CA ASP A 50 1.53 -8.03 -7.76
C ASP A 50 2.35 -8.74 -8.83
N TYR A 51 2.26 -8.31 -10.08
CA TYR A 51 3.07 -8.87 -11.16
C TYR A 51 3.15 -7.93 -12.36
N VAL A 52 4.12 -8.20 -13.23
CA VAL A 52 4.15 -7.63 -14.58
C VAL A 52 3.58 -8.70 -15.52
N ASN A 53 2.51 -8.38 -16.25
CA ASN A 53 1.88 -9.34 -17.16
C ASN A 53 2.71 -9.53 -18.45
N ASP A 54 2.29 -10.46 -19.31
CA ASP A 54 2.96 -10.77 -20.58
C ASP A 54 3.05 -9.58 -21.56
N LYS A 55 2.26 -8.52 -21.33
CA LYS A 55 2.28 -7.28 -22.12
C LYS A 55 3.23 -6.23 -21.53
N GLY A 56 3.92 -6.54 -20.44
CA GLY A 56 4.79 -5.60 -19.72
C GLY A 56 4.03 -4.61 -18.83
N GLU A 57 2.74 -4.85 -18.53
CA GLU A 57 1.93 -3.97 -17.71
C GLU A 57 2.02 -4.38 -16.23
N ASN A 58 2.30 -3.41 -15.36
CA ASN A 58 2.21 -3.56 -13.91
C ASN A 58 0.76 -3.81 -13.50
N THR A 59 0.44 -4.95 -12.89
CA THR A 59 -0.93 -5.34 -12.50
C THR A 59 -0.89 -6.30 -11.29
N GLY A 60 -2.03 -6.90 -10.96
CA GLY A 60 -2.25 -7.62 -9.72
C GLY A 60 -3.15 -6.86 -8.77
N TYR A 61 -3.69 -7.58 -7.80
CA TYR A 61 -4.65 -7.03 -6.84
C TYR A 61 -4.16 -5.76 -6.14
N GLU A 62 -2.95 -5.72 -5.56
CA GLU A 62 -2.50 -4.54 -4.79
C GLU A 62 -2.20 -3.35 -5.72
N VAL A 63 -1.55 -3.60 -6.87
CA VAL A 63 -1.35 -2.60 -7.93
C VAL A 63 -2.68 -2.02 -8.44
N ASP A 64 -3.68 -2.86 -8.71
CA ASP A 64 -4.95 -2.40 -9.27
C ASP A 64 -5.80 -1.64 -8.25
N VAL A 65 -5.68 -1.97 -6.95
CA VAL A 65 -6.22 -1.15 -5.86
C VAL A 65 -5.58 0.24 -5.85
N LEU A 66 -4.25 0.32 -5.95
CA LEU A 66 -3.54 1.61 -6.01
C LEU A 66 -3.92 2.42 -7.26
N LYS A 67 -4.12 1.78 -8.42
CA LYS A 67 -4.64 2.46 -9.63
C LYS A 67 -6.05 2.99 -9.42
N ALA A 68 -6.90 2.28 -8.70
CA ALA A 68 -8.24 2.75 -8.38
C ALA A 68 -8.21 3.95 -7.41
N ILE A 69 -7.22 4.00 -6.51
CA ILE A 69 -6.96 5.14 -5.63
C ILE A 69 -6.44 6.34 -6.43
N ASP A 70 -5.45 6.14 -7.31
CA ASP A 70 -4.87 7.18 -8.18
C ASP A 70 -5.96 7.93 -8.96
N LYS A 71 -6.93 7.20 -9.54
CA LYS A 71 -8.09 7.79 -10.25
C LYS A 71 -8.97 8.69 -9.39
N LYS A 72 -8.98 8.51 -8.06
CA LYS A 72 -9.78 9.31 -7.11
C LYS A 72 -9.03 10.51 -6.56
N LEU A 73 -7.73 10.61 -6.81
CA LEU A 73 -6.85 11.64 -6.26
C LEU A 73 -6.38 12.57 -7.39
N PRO A 74 -7.17 13.61 -7.76
CA PRO A 74 -6.87 14.47 -8.92
C PRO A 74 -5.55 15.25 -8.80
N ASP A 75 -5.00 15.32 -7.59
CA ASP A 75 -3.82 16.11 -7.27
C ASP A 75 -2.56 15.23 -7.23
N TYR A 76 -2.70 13.92 -7.47
CA TYR A 76 -1.64 12.93 -7.45
C TYR A 76 -1.59 12.15 -8.76
N LYS A 77 -0.42 11.58 -9.05
CA LYS A 77 -0.23 10.64 -10.16
C LYS A 77 0.73 9.55 -9.76
N PHE A 78 0.34 8.29 -9.91
CA PHE A 78 1.20 7.18 -9.49
C PHE A 78 2.01 6.65 -10.69
N LYS A 79 3.31 6.41 -10.47
CA LYS A 79 4.22 5.78 -11.44
C LYS A 79 4.69 4.45 -10.88
N TYR A 80 4.35 3.36 -11.57
CA TYR A 80 4.59 2.01 -11.10
C TYR A 80 5.91 1.44 -11.64
N THR A 81 6.59 0.64 -10.82
CA THR A 81 7.81 -0.08 -11.19
C THR A 81 7.81 -1.46 -10.55
N GLY A 82 7.72 -2.51 -11.37
CA GLY A 82 8.01 -3.86 -10.94
C GLY A 82 9.49 -4.04 -10.61
N THR A 83 9.79 -4.66 -9.48
CA THR A 83 11.16 -4.92 -9.01
C THR A 83 11.19 -6.15 -8.07
N SER A 84 12.34 -6.43 -7.46
CA SER A 84 12.50 -7.51 -6.47
C SER A 84 12.03 -7.09 -5.07
N ASP A 85 11.77 -8.08 -4.22
CA ASP A 85 11.40 -7.89 -2.82
C ASP A 85 12.41 -7.07 -2.02
N GLU A 86 13.69 -7.31 -2.28
CA GLU A 86 14.83 -6.66 -1.62
C GLU A 86 15.02 -5.24 -2.16
N ASP A 87 15.03 -5.06 -3.48
CA ASP A 87 15.22 -3.75 -4.11
C ASP A 87 14.08 -2.78 -3.78
N LEU A 88 12.86 -3.30 -3.61
CA LEU A 88 11.71 -2.53 -3.16
C LEU A 88 11.98 -1.92 -1.78
N LEU A 89 12.41 -2.74 -0.81
CA LEU A 89 12.65 -2.28 0.56
C LEU A 89 13.84 -1.33 0.65
N ILE A 90 14.93 -1.62 -0.06
CA ILE A 90 16.11 -0.74 -0.16
C ILE A 90 15.71 0.58 -0.84
N GLY A 91 14.88 0.51 -1.89
CA GLY A 91 14.40 1.66 -2.61
C GLY A 91 13.46 2.56 -1.80
N LEU A 92 12.65 1.98 -0.90
CA LEU A 92 11.88 2.75 0.09
C LEU A 92 12.80 3.44 1.10
N GLU A 93 13.75 2.70 1.68
CA GLU A 93 14.65 3.23 2.72
C GLU A 93 15.54 4.36 2.20
N SER A 94 15.93 4.31 0.92
CA SER A 94 16.72 5.36 0.25
C SER A 94 15.91 6.51 -0.36
N GLY A 95 14.58 6.46 -0.34
CA GLY A 95 13.70 7.45 -1.00
C GLY A 95 13.63 7.34 -2.53
N LYS A 96 14.17 6.27 -3.11
CA LYS A 96 13.99 5.94 -4.54
C LYS A 96 12.51 5.71 -4.86
N TYR A 97 11.76 5.08 -3.97
CA TYR A 97 10.31 4.89 -4.07
C TYR A 97 9.59 5.56 -2.91
N ASP A 98 8.36 6.02 -3.16
CA ASP A 98 7.52 6.67 -2.15
C ASP A 98 6.54 5.67 -1.51
N ILE A 99 6.11 4.66 -2.28
CA ILE A 99 5.18 3.61 -1.87
C ILE A 99 5.71 2.25 -2.34
N GLY A 100 5.59 1.22 -1.51
CA GLY A 100 5.94 -0.15 -1.86
C GLY A 100 4.84 -1.13 -1.49
N THR A 101 4.48 -2.03 -2.41
CA THR A 101 3.45 -3.06 -2.21
C THR A 101 4.01 -4.44 -2.59
N LYS A 102 3.84 -5.42 -1.70
CA LYS A 102 4.51 -6.74 -1.78
C LYS A 102 3.86 -7.79 -0.88
N GLY A 103 2.61 -7.62 -0.49
CA GLY A 103 2.02 -8.40 0.61
C GLY A 103 2.79 -8.23 1.93
N ALA A 104 3.32 -7.03 2.20
CA ALA A 104 4.17 -6.78 3.37
C ALA A 104 3.38 -6.94 4.69
N TRP A 105 3.64 -8.01 5.43
CA TRP A 105 3.11 -8.15 6.78
C TRP A 105 3.85 -7.26 7.79
N TYR A 106 3.12 -6.86 8.84
CA TYR A 106 3.68 -6.09 9.93
C TYR A 106 4.76 -6.87 10.67
N THR A 107 5.92 -6.23 10.89
CA THR A 107 6.91 -6.64 11.89
C THR A 107 7.41 -5.41 12.64
N LYS A 108 7.97 -5.60 13.84
CA LYS A 108 8.51 -4.48 14.63
C LYS A 108 9.68 -3.81 13.91
N GLU A 109 10.52 -4.60 13.27
CA GLU A 109 11.69 -4.14 12.51
C GLU A 109 11.28 -3.29 11.31
N ARG A 110 10.21 -3.70 10.59
CA ARG A 110 9.67 -2.90 9.48
C ARG A 110 9.03 -1.61 9.97
N ALA A 111 8.30 -1.65 11.08
CA ALA A 111 7.66 -0.46 11.66
C ALA A 111 8.65 0.59 12.18
N GLN A 112 9.90 0.20 12.46
CA GLN A 112 10.98 1.15 12.79
C GLN A 112 11.47 1.92 11.56
N LYS A 113 11.33 1.35 10.36
CA LYS A 113 11.84 1.91 9.10
C LYS A 113 10.76 2.51 8.21
N PHE A 114 9.54 1.99 8.27
CA PHE A 114 8.46 2.29 7.34
C PHE A 114 7.14 2.56 8.07
N ILE A 115 6.33 3.43 7.48
CA ILE A 115 4.93 3.59 7.87
C ILE A 115 4.13 2.45 7.24
N ILE A 116 3.53 1.61 8.08
CA ILE A 116 2.63 0.54 7.64
C ILE A 116 1.20 1.00 7.92
N PRO A 117 0.30 1.04 6.92
CA PRO A 117 -1.09 1.41 7.11
C PRO A 117 -1.76 0.54 8.18
N LYS A 118 -2.63 1.17 8.99
CA LYS A 118 -3.41 0.45 10.00
C LYS A 118 -4.39 -0.54 9.35
N ASP A 119 -4.99 -0.13 8.24
CA ASP A 119 -5.93 -0.93 7.47
C ASP A 119 -5.18 -1.61 6.31
N ALA A 120 -5.37 -2.92 6.18
CA ALA A 120 -4.74 -3.68 5.11
C ALA A 120 -5.35 -3.34 3.75
N LEU A 121 -4.51 -3.29 2.71
CA LEU A 121 -4.96 -3.15 1.31
C LEU A 121 -5.80 -4.35 0.85
N GLY A 122 -5.52 -5.54 1.39
CA GLY A 122 -6.34 -6.74 1.22
C GLY A 122 -5.75 -7.96 1.92
N ALA A 123 -6.37 -9.11 1.70
CA ALA A 123 -5.94 -10.38 2.27
C ALA A 123 -4.96 -11.10 1.33
N SER A 124 -3.83 -11.55 1.88
CA SER A 124 -2.96 -12.54 1.24
C SER A 124 -3.32 -13.94 1.72
N VAL A 125 -3.54 -14.84 0.78
CA VAL A 125 -3.74 -16.27 1.02
C VAL A 125 -2.38 -16.95 1.02
N ILE A 126 -1.93 -17.34 2.23
CA ILE A 126 -0.76 -18.21 2.41
C ILE A 126 -1.27 -19.65 2.54
N GLY A 127 -1.07 -20.45 1.50
CA GLY A 127 -1.50 -21.84 1.43
C GLY A 127 -0.34 -22.83 1.44
N LEU A 128 -0.60 -24.04 1.95
CA LEU A 128 0.28 -25.19 1.73
C LEU A 128 -0.14 -25.87 0.43
N THR A 129 0.82 -26.09 -0.47
CA THR A 129 0.61 -26.86 -1.70
C THR A 129 1.52 -28.06 -1.71
N ILE A 130 1.00 -29.21 -2.16
CA ILE A 130 1.79 -30.41 -2.41
C ILE A 130 1.45 -30.96 -3.81
N ARG A 131 2.25 -31.90 -4.33
CA ARG A 131 1.92 -32.56 -5.59
C ARG A 131 0.63 -33.37 -5.46
N LYS A 132 -0.16 -33.42 -6.53
CA LYS A 132 -1.47 -34.08 -6.53
C LYS A 132 -1.40 -35.57 -6.21
N ASP A 133 -0.35 -36.25 -6.66
CA ASP A 133 -0.09 -37.67 -6.41
C ASP A 133 0.41 -37.97 -4.99
N GLU A 134 0.73 -36.94 -4.20
CA GLU A 134 1.21 -37.07 -2.82
C GLU A 134 0.13 -36.73 -1.77
N GLU A 135 -1.16 -36.81 -2.11
CA GLU A 135 -2.30 -36.43 -1.25
C GLU A 135 -2.20 -36.94 0.19
N LYS A 136 -1.68 -38.16 0.39
CA LYS A 136 -1.46 -38.75 1.73
C LYS A 136 -0.52 -37.92 2.60
N GLN A 137 0.51 -37.30 2.01
CA GLN A 137 1.44 -36.41 2.73
C GLN A 137 0.76 -35.11 3.17
N LEU A 138 -0.22 -34.59 2.41
CA LEU A 138 -1.01 -33.42 2.81
C LEU A 138 -1.80 -33.71 4.07
N LEU A 139 -2.45 -34.87 4.13
CA LEU A 139 -3.19 -35.29 5.32
C LEU A 139 -2.27 -35.38 6.54
N VAL A 140 -1.06 -35.95 6.38
CA VAL A 140 -0.06 -36.00 7.45
C VAL A 140 0.35 -34.59 7.89
N LEU A 141 0.63 -33.68 6.96
CA LEU A 141 1.02 -32.30 7.28
C LEU A 141 -0.11 -31.52 7.96
N ILE A 142 -1.36 -31.68 7.52
CA ILE A 142 -2.53 -31.06 8.15
C ILE A 142 -2.73 -31.63 9.57
N LEU A 143 -2.60 -32.94 9.75
CA LEU A 143 -2.70 -33.59 11.06
C LEU A 143 -1.59 -33.09 12.00
N LEU A 144 -0.34 -33.03 11.55
CA LEU A 144 0.79 -32.52 12.34
C LEU A 144 0.61 -31.04 12.70
N ARG A 145 0.13 -30.20 11.77
CA ARG A 145 -0.20 -28.80 12.06
C ARG A 145 -1.26 -28.70 13.15
N ASN A 146 -2.33 -29.49 13.05
CA ASN A 146 -3.41 -29.46 14.03
C ASN A 146 -2.96 -29.98 15.40
N GLN A 147 -2.13 -31.03 15.45
CA GLN A 147 -1.55 -31.54 16.69
C GLN A 147 -0.61 -30.51 17.34
N GLY A 148 0.27 -29.88 16.56
CA GLY A 148 1.15 -28.81 17.04
C GLY A 148 0.37 -27.58 17.55
N ALA A 149 -0.68 -27.17 16.85
CA ALA A 149 -1.56 -26.08 17.28
C ALA A 149 -2.30 -26.42 18.59
N ASN A 150 -2.83 -27.65 18.70
CA ASN A 150 -3.49 -28.11 19.92
C ASN A 150 -2.51 -28.22 21.10
N LEU A 151 -1.29 -28.70 20.85
CA LEU A 151 -0.23 -28.74 21.86
C LEU A 151 0.14 -27.33 22.32
N PHE A 152 0.34 -26.38 21.41
CA PHE A 152 0.62 -24.98 21.73
C PHE A 152 -0.50 -24.33 22.54
N LEU A 153 -1.77 -24.57 22.17
CA LEU A 153 -2.93 -24.08 22.91
C LEU A 153 -3.03 -24.71 24.31
N SER A 154 -2.69 -25.98 24.45
CA SER A 154 -2.64 -26.68 25.74
C SER A 154 -1.54 -26.10 26.63
N LEU A 155 -0.34 -25.90 26.09
CA LEU A 155 0.79 -25.29 26.80
C LEU A 155 0.49 -23.87 27.28
N ARG A 156 -0.26 -23.07 26.50
CA ARG A 156 -0.67 -21.71 26.89
C ARG A 156 -1.66 -21.68 28.06
N LYS A 157 -2.43 -22.75 28.26
CA LYS A 157 -3.41 -22.88 29.35
C LYS A 157 -2.83 -23.46 30.64
N MET A 158 -1.55 -23.90 30.62
CA MET A 158 -0.92 -24.49 31.80
C MET A 158 -0.38 -23.43 32.76
N PRO A 159 -0.48 -23.65 34.09
CA PRO A 159 0.15 -22.79 35.09
C PRO A 159 1.67 -22.74 34.91
N SER A 160 2.28 -21.57 35.10
CA SER A 160 3.70 -21.29 34.79
C SER A 160 4.69 -22.27 35.41
N GLY A 161 4.41 -22.82 36.59
CA GLY A 161 5.26 -23.81 37.26
C GLY A 161 5.27 -25.21 36.62
N MET A 162 4.24 -25.56 35.85
CA MET A 162 4.11 -26.87 35.20
C MET A 162 4.81 -26.90 33.83
N LEU A 163 4.88 -25.75 33.14
CA LEU A 163 5.54 -25.60 31.85
C LEU A 163 7.05 -25.86 31.95
N LEU A 164 7.69 -25.38 33.02
CA LEU A 164 9.13 -25.53 33.26
C LEU A 164 9.57 -26.99 33.48
N ARG A 165 8.66 -27.84 34.00
CA ARG A 165 8.89 -29.29 34.20
C ARG A 165 8.74 -30.11 32.92
N LEU A 166 7.92 -29.65 31.96
CA LEU A 166 7.71 -30.33 30.68
C LEU A 166 8.82 -30.02 29.66
N THR A 167 9.32 -28.79 29.64
CA THR A 167 10.43 -28.39 28.75
C THR A 167 11.71 -29.18 29.02
N THR A 168 12.04 -29.43 30.28
CA THR A 168 13.22 -30.24 30.66
C THR A 168 13.09 -31.73 30.32
N LYS A 169 11.87 -32.27 30.30
CA LYS A 169 11.62 -33.70 30.02
C LYS A 169 11.60 -34.00 28.52
N ASN A 170 11.07 -33.09 27.70
CA ASN A 170 10.97 -33.27 26.24
C ASN A 170 12.28 -32.96 25.48
N ILE A 171 13.15 -32.09 26.00
CA ILE A 171 14.50 -31.87 25.40
C ILE A 171 15.34 -33.15 25.40
N LYS A 172 15.16 -34.05 26.39
CA LYS A 172 15.83 -35.35 26.41
C LYS A 172 15.30 -36.35 25.40
N ILE A 173 14.03 -36.22 24.98
CA ILE A 173 13.39 -37.17 24.04
C ILE A 173 13.78 -36.82 22.59
N LEU A 174 13.90 -35.52 22.28
CA LEU A 174 14.30 -35.05 20.93
C LEU A 174 15.77 -35.25 20.58
N GLN A 175 16.63 -35.67 21.52
CA GLN A 175 18.04 -36.01 21.25
C GLN A 175 18.28 -37.52 21.06
N LEU A 176 17.23 -38.36 21.07
CA LEU A 176 17.35 -39.82 21.01
C LEU A 176 16.61 -40.47 19.82
N THR A 177 16.25 -39.69 18.79
CA THR A 177 15.71 -40.15 17.51
C THR A 177 16.31 -39.33 16.38
#